data_AF-A0A7J7KK80-F1
#
_entry.id   AF-A0A7J7KK80-F1
#
_cell.length_a   1.000
_cell.length_b   1.000
_cell.length_c   1.000
_cell.angle_alpha   90.00
_cell.angle_beta   90.00
_cell.angle_gamma   90.00
#
_symmetry.space_group_name_H-M   'P 1'
#
loop_
_entity.id
_entity.type
_entity.pdbx_description
1 polymer ?
#
loop_
_entity_poly.entity_id
_entity_poly.type
_entity_poly.pdbx_seq_one_letter_code
_entity_poly.pdbx_strand_id
1 'polypeptide(L)'
;MMAAPIDHNIQSISLHKNVPILWHFYVFPFVLIYATWLYLWTIVYGIDEYWELGLIALAVIGIIHILVCLSCYWSVHIRAKLTTRKVKEVTDATFAKVIPTANNGSAEIVTIYQGSEKAWFIFQKIKYMCDLSEKKQFAAVDFPVAEPFSVYNSSKGLEDMEVVKAKMIYNDNALQMDIPPFLELFIERATAPFFVFQVFCVGLWCLDEYW
;
A
#
# COMPACT_ATOMS: atom_id res chain seq x y z
N MET A 1 9.95 18.66 12.46
CA MET A 1 9.76 17.95 13.74
C MET A 1 9.01 16.66 13.43
N MET A 2 9.63 15.49 13.61
CA MET A 2 8.91 14.22 13.47
C MET A 2 7.94 14.08 14.66
N ALA A 3 6.71 13.64 14.40
CA ALA A 3 5.75 13.34 15.46
C ALA A 3 6.33 12.26 16.39
N ALA A 4 5.96 12.29 17.67
CA ALA A 4 6.35 11.24 18.60
C ALA A 4 5.84 9.88 18.08
N PRO A 5 6.67 8.81 18.19
CA PRO A 5 6.26 7.48 17.78
C PRO A 5 5.06 7.02 18.62
N ILE A 6 4.18 6.21 18.00
CA ILE A 6 3.00 5.68 18.66
C ILE A 6 3.41 4.58 19.63
N ASP A 7 4.32 3.72 19.19
CA ASP A 7 4.96 2.69 20.00
C ASP A 7 6.37 2.38 19.46
N HIS A 8 6.98 1.29 19.95
CA HIS A 8 8.31 0.89 19.51
C HIS A 8 8.39 0.45 18.04
N ASN A 9 7.28 0.02 17.42
CA ASN A 9 7.23 -0.51 16.06
C ASN A 9 6.79 0.52 15.03
N ILE A 10 5.87 1.41 15.40
CA ILE A 10 5.18 2.34 14.51
C ILE A 10 5.53 3.77 14.88
N GLN A 11 6.12 4.48 13.91
CA GLN A 11 6.38 5.90 14.02
C GLN A 11 5.12 6.72 13.74
N SER A 12 4.38 6.41 12.69
CA SER A 12 3.16 7.16 12.36
C SER A 12 2.16 6.34 11.55
N ILE A 13 0.89 6.68 11.71
CA ILE A 13 -0.23 6.11 10.97
C ILE A 13 -0.94 7.25 10.26
N SER A 14 -1.26 7.04 8.99
CA SER A 14 -2.14 7.95 8.23
C SER A 14 -3.27 7.17 7.60
N LEU A 15 -4.48 7.75 7.65
CA LEU A 15 -5.70 7.13 7.18
C LEU A 15 -5.95 7.52 5.72
N HIS A 16 -6.34 6.54 4.91
CA HIS A 16 -6.54 6.70 3.49
C HIS A 16 -7.82 6.00 3.03
N LYS A 17 -8.50 6.63 2.08
CA LYS A 17 -9.63 6.05 1.36
C LYS A 17 -9.20 5.74 -0.07
N ASN A 18 -9.65 4.60 -0.56
CA ASN A 18 -9.35 4.20 -1.93
C ASN A 18 -10.01 5.15 -2.93
N VAL A 19 -9.30 5.47 -4.01
CA VAL A 19 -9.85 6.19 -5.14
C VAL A 19 -10.23 5.15 -6.21
N PRO A 20 -11.31 5.34 -7.00
CA PRO A 20 -11.61 4.42 -8.09
C PRO A 20 -10.45 4.34 -9.09
N ILE A 21 -10.23 3.16 -9.68
CA ILE A 21 -9.08 2.89 -10.57
C ILE A 21 -8.98 3.91 -11.71
N LEU A 22 -10.11 4.31 -12.28
CA LEU A 22 -10.15 5.30 -13.36
C LEU A 22 -9.53 6.63 -12.94
N TRP A 23 -9.66 7.01 -11.68
CA TRP A 23 -9.14 8.26 -11.11
C TRP A 23 -7.73 8.13 -10.55
N HIS A 24 -7.10 6.95 -10.62
CA HIS A 24 -5.70 6.82 -10.27
C HIS A 24 -4.87 7.73 -11.18
N PHE A 25 -3.84 8.35 -10.59
CA PHE A 25 -3.02 9.32 -11.31
C PHE A 25 -2.22 8.69 -12.47
N TYR A 26 -1.93 7.39 -12.40
CA TYR A 26 -1.31 6.69 -13.51
C TYR A 26 -2.31 6.32 -14.63
N VAL A 27 -3.62 6.43 -14.40
CA VAL A 27 -4.65 6.13 -15.42
C VAL A 27 -5.19 7.40 -16.05
N PHE A 28 -5.91 8.23 -15.30
CA PHE A 28 -6.66 9.36 -15.86
C PHE A 28 -5.79 10.38 -16.62
N PRO A 29 -4.72 10.94 -16.02
CA PRO A 29 -3.80 11.82 -16.73
C PRO A 29 -3.20 11.18 -17.99
N PHE A 30 -2.80 9.91 -17.92
CA PHE A 30 -2.18 9.23 -19.06
C PHE A 30 -3.18 8.99 -20.20
N VAL A 31 -4.43 8.63 -19.90
CA VAL A 31 -5.49 8.53 -20.92
C VAL A 31 -5.66 9.86 -21.65
N LEU A 32 -5.66 10.99 -20.93
CA LEU A 32 -5.74 12.32 -21.55
C LEU A 32 -4.49 12.65 -22.37
N ILE A 33 -3.30 12.30 -21.89
CA ILE A 33 -2.04 12.51 -22.60
C ILE A 33 -2.03 11.71 -23.91
N TYR A 34 -2.40 10.43 -23.88
CA TYR A 34 -2.47 9.60 -25.09
C TYR A 34 -3.52 10.13 -26.07
N ALA A 35 -4.72 10.49 -25.60
CA ALA A 35 -5.77 11.02 -26.46
C ALA A 35 -5.35 12.34 -27.13
N THR A 36 -4.72 13.24 -26.35
CA THR A 36 -4.22 14.52 -26.85
C THR A 36 -3.10 14.31 -27.86
N TRP A 37 -2.14 13.42 -27.55
CA TRP A 37 -1.05 13.11 -28.46
C TRP A 37 -1.55 12.51 -29.77
N LEU A 38 -2.47 11.54 -29.70
CA LEU A 38 -3.07 10.92 -30.88
C LEU A 38 -3.81 11.95 -31.74
N TYR A 39 -4.56 12.87 -31.13
CA TYR A 39 -5.24 13.94 -31.85
C TYR A 39 -4.25 14.87 -32.56
N LEU A 40 -3.21 15.34 -31.86
CA LEU A 40 -2.19 16.21 -32.44
C LEU A 40 -1.47 15.52 -33.60
N TRP A 41 -1.08 14.26 -33.44
CA TRP A 41 -0.38 13.51 -34.47
C TRP A 41 -1.26 13.26 -35.71
N THR A 42 -2.50 12.81 -35.50
CA THR A 42 -3.36 12.37 -36.62
C THR A 42 -4.07 13.51 -37.33
N ILE A 43 -4.51 14.55 -36.61
CA ILE A 43 -5.37 15.61 -37.15
C ILE A 43 -4.61 16.91 -37.43
N VAL A 44 -3.65 17.28 -36.57
CA VAL A 44 -2.97 18.59 -36.66
C VAL A 44 -1.70 18.51 -37.50
N TYR A 45 -0.80 17.58 -37.17
CA TYR A 45 0.48 17.44 -37.84
C TYR A 45 0.41 16.56 -39.10
N GLY A 46 -0.55 15.65 -39.17
CA GLY A 46 -0.69 14.69 -40.27
C GLY A 46 0.21 13.47 -40.09
N ILE A 47 -0.39 12.28 -40.25
CA ILE A 47 0.26 10.99 -40.02
C ILE A 47 1.40 10.76 -41.03
N ASP A 48 1.14 11.10 -42.30
CA ASP A 48 2.05 10.79 -43.41
C ASP A 48 3.32 11.65 -43.39
N GLU A 49 3.24 12.87 -42.84
CA GLU A 49 4.35 13.82 -42.84
C GLU A 49 5.32 13.58 -41.67
N TYR A 50 4.82 13.12 -40.52
CA TYR A 50 5.60 12.94 -39.29
C TYR A 50 5.39 11.57 -38.64
N TRP A 51 5.48 10.50 -39.45
CA TRP A 51 5.29 9.13 -38.98
C TRP A 51 6.30 8.72 -37.88
N GLU A 52 7.60 8.86 -38.15
CA GLU A 52 8.67 8.39 -37.25
C GLU A 52 8.68 9.15 -35.92
N LEU A 53 8.59 10.49 -35.97
CA LEU A 53 8.53 11.34 -34.79
C LEU A 53 7.27 11.05 -33.96
N GLY A 54 6.15 10.77 -34.62
CA GLY A 54 4.91 10.31 -34.02
C GLY A 54 5.09 9.09 -33.11
N LEU A 55 5.76 8.07 -33.65
CA LEU A 55 6.07 6.82 -32.95
C LEU A 55 7.07 7.02 -31.81
N ILE A 56 8.12 7.80 -32.02
CA ILE A 56 9.13 8.08 -30.99
C ILE A 56 8.48 8.75 -29.77
N ALA A 57 7.67 9.78 -30.00
CA ALA A 57 6.97 10.46 -28.92
C ALA A 57 5.97 9.54 -28.20
N LEU A 58 5.25 8.69 -28.93
CA LEU A 58 4.37 7.68 -28.34
C LEU A 58 5.15 6.70 -27.44
N ALA A 59 6.32 6.24 -27.90
CA ALA A 59 7.21 5.37 -27.13
C ALA A 59 7.71 6.05 -25.86
N VAL A 60 8.11 7.33 -25.95
CA VAL A 60 8.52 8.13 -24.78
C VAL A 60 7.40 8.27 -23.75
N ILE A 61 6.17 8.57 -24.19
CA ILE A 61 5.00 8.61 -23.30
C ILE A 61 4.79 7.24 -22.62
N GLY A 62 4.91 6.15 -23.39
CA GLY A 62 4.86 4.78 -22.89
C GLY A 62 5.90 4.48 -21.80
N ILE A 63 7.16 4.84 -22.02
CA ILE A 63 8.25 4.65 -21.06
C ILE A 63 7.96 5.43 -19.77
N ILE A 64 7.55 6.69 -19.88
CA ILE A 64 7.20 7.53 -18.72
C ILE A 64 6.03 6.90 -17.95
N HIS A 65 5.01 6.42 -18.64
CA HIS A 65 3.86 5.76 -18.01
C HIS A 65 4.29 4.50 -17.23
N ILE A 66 5.11 3.64 -17.83
CA ILE A 66 5.66 2.45 -17.17
C ILE A 66 6.47 2.83 -15.93
N LEU A 67 7.32 3.87 -16.02
CA LEU A 67 8.11 4.34 -14.88
C LEU A 67 7.24 4.88 -13.73
N VAL A 68 6.12 5.56 -14.03
CA VAL A 68 5.18 6.00 -13.00
C VAL A 68 4.53 4.79 -12.31
N CYS A 69 4.14 3.76 -13.08
CA CYS A 69 3.59 2.52 -12.53
C CYS A 69 4.61 1.78 -11.64
N LEU A 70 5.86 1.64 -12.10
CA LEU A 70 6.94 1.04 -11.32
C LEU A 70 7.26 1.84 -10.05
N SER A 71 7.20 3.17 -10.12
CA SER A 71 7.38 4.02 -8.95
C SER A 71 6.31 3.79 -7.87
N CYS A 72 5.06 3.50 -8.27
CA CYS A 72 4.02 3.05 -7.34
C CYS A 72 4.33 1.68 -6.72
N TYR A 73 5.00 0.80 -7.44
CA TYR A 73 5.39 -0.50 -6.92
C TYR A 73 6.55 -0.38 -5.92
N TRP A 74 7.59 0.40 -6.24
CA TRP A 74 8.78 0.55 -5.39
C TRP A 74 8.56 1.40 -4.14
N SER A 75 7.62 2.36 -4.17
CA SER A 75 7.41 3.28 -3.08
C SER A 75 5.96 3.31 -2.62
N VAL A 76 5.73 2.83 -1.40
CA VAL A 76 4.45 2.92 -0.71
C VAL A 76 3.99 4.37 -0.54
N HIS A 77 4.92 5.32 -0.42
CA HIS A 77 4.58 6.74 -0.34
C HIS A 77 4.03 7.29 -1.65
N ILE A 78 4.64 6.91 -2.78
CA ILE A 78 4.16 7.28 -4.12
C ILE A 78 2.82 6.62 -4.36
N ARG A 79 2.70 5.31 -4.10
CA ARG A 79 1.45 4.56 -4.21
C ARG A 79 0.31 5.23 -3.45
N ALA A 80 0.51 5.50 -2.17
CA ALA A 80 -0.49 6.19 -1.35
C ALA A 80 -0.87 7.56 -1.90
N LYS A 81 0.07 8.31 -2.51
CA LYS A 81 -0.23 9.63 -3.09
C LYS A 81 -1.02 9.52 -4.40
N LEU A 82 -0.75 8.50 -5.22
CA LEU A 82 -1.31 8.38 -6.57
C LEU A 82 -2.60 7.56 -6.63
N THR A 83 -2.87 6.70 -5.65
CA THR A 83 -4.04 5.81 -5.64
C THR A 83 -5.02 6.05 -4.50
N THR A 84 -4.65 6.84 -3.50
CA THR A 84 -5.50 7.05 -2.31
C THR A 84 -5.65 8.52 -1.94
N ARG A 85 -6.71 8.83 -1.22
CA ARG A 85 -6.96 10.15 -0.63
C ARG A 85 -6.82 10.06 0.89
N LYS A 86 -6.09 10.99 1.50
CA LYS A 86 -6.01 11.11 2.96
C LYS A 86 -7.36 11.49 3.58
N VAL A 87 -7.71 10.81 4.67
CA VAL A 87 -8.93 11.05 5.45
C VAL A 87 -8.56 11.31 6.92
N LYS A 88 -9.42 12.01 7.65
CA LYS A 88 -9.22 12.31 9.08
C LYS A 88 -9.92 11.32 10.00
N GLU A 89 -11.10 10.86 9.60
CA GLU A 89 -11.94 9.95 10.38
C GLU A 89 -11.65 8.49 10.02
N VAL A 90 -11.60 7.62 11.04
CA VAL A 90 -11.36 6.17 10.87
C VAL A 90 -12.53 5.49 10.15
N THR A 91 -13.76 5.99 10.35
CA THR A 91 -14.99 5.44 9.77
C THR A 91 -15.03 5.52 8.24
N ASP A 92 -14.42 6.56 7.65
CA ASP A 92 -14.36 6.74 6.19
C ASP A 92 -13.06 6.18 5.57
N ALA A 93 -12.14 5.66 6.39
CA ALA A 93 -10.88 5.10 5.96
C ALA A 93 -11.01 3.62 5.58
N THR A 94 -10.45 3.25 4.42
CA THR A 94 -10.36 1.86 3.96
C THR A 94 -8.98 1.26 4.24
N PHE A 95 -7.96 2.10 4.25
CA PHE A 95 -6.56 1.71 4.41
C PHE A 95 -5.85 2.59 5.44
N ALA A 96 -4.87 2.01 6.11
CA ALA A 96 -3.90 2.72 6.92
C ALA A 96 -2.53 2.62 6.25
N LYS A 97 -1.88 3.76 6.00
CA LYS A 97 -0.46 3.78 5.65
C LYS A 97 0.33 3.86 6.94
N VAL A 98 1.03 2.77 7.26
CA VAL A 98 1.85 2.60 8.46
C VAL A 98 3.31 2.87 8.10
N ILE A 99 3.96 3.71 8.89
CA ILE A 99 5.40 3.97 8.80
C ILE A 99 6.03 3.41 10.06
N PRO A 100 6.86 2.36 9.96
CA PRO A 100 7.54 1.81 11.11
C PRO A 100 8.61 2.76 11.63
N THR A 101 9.04 2.54 12.87
CA THR A 101 10.25 3.15 13.41
C THR A 101 11.50 2.58 12.70
N ALA A 102 12.63 3.27 12.85
CA ALA A 102 13.89 2.84 12.23
C ALA A 102 14.25 1.40 12.65
N ASN A 103 14.72 0.60 11.69
CA ASN A 103 15.09 -0.82 11.84
C ASN A 103 13.93 -1.80 12.11
N ASN A 104 12.67 -1.37 12.11
CA ASN A 104 11.50 -2.24 12.26
C ASN A 104 10.79 -2.51 10.93
N GLY A 105 11.56 -2.77 9.87
CA GLY A 105 11.04 -3.09 8.54
C GLY A 105 10.68 -1.88 7.68
N SER A 106 9.79 -2.08 6.70
CA SER A 106 9.41 -1.09 5.69
C SER A 106 7.98 -0.56 5.87
N ALA A 107 7.72 0.64 5.34
CA ALA A 107 6.37 1.19 5.31
C ALA A 107 5.42 0.33 4.47
N GLU A 108 4.16 0.26 4.89
CA GLU A 108 3.14 -0.59 4.26
C GLU A 108 1.77 0.10 4.24
N ILE A 109 0.92 -0.26 3.27
CA ILE A 109 -0.50 0.08 3.27
C ILE A 109 -1.28 -1.15 3.67
N VAL A 110 -1.92 -1.10 4.84
CA VAL A 110 -2.69 -2.20 5.41
C VAL A 110 -4.19 -1.89 5.34
N THR A 111 -5.01 -2.92 5.18
CA THR A 111 -6.47 -2.80 5.18
C THR A 111 -6.99 -2.58 6.60
N ILE A 112 -7.91 -1.62 6.75
CA ILE A 112 -8.61 -1.40 8.01
C ILE A 112 -9.89 -2.24 7.99
N TYR A 113 -10.07 -3.02 9.05
CA TYR A 113 -11.30 -3.76 9.32
C TYR A 113 -12.13 -2.97 10.33
N GLN A 114 -13.42 -2.79 10.05
CA GLN A 114 -14.34 -2.06 10.91
C GLN A 114 -15.39 -3.02 11.48
N GLY A 115 -15.53 -3.02 12.81
CA GLY A 115 -16.66 -3.60 13.52
C GLY A 115 -17.61 -2.52 14.03
N SER A 116 -18.62 -2.90 14.81
CA SER A 116 -19.67 -1.97 15.29
C SER A 116 -19.12 -0.83 16.14
N GLU A 117 -18.13 -1.10 17.00
CA GLU A 117 -17.58 -0.12 17.95
C GLU A 117 -16.06 0.06 17.83
N LYS A 118 -15.38 -0.84 17.13
CA LYS A 118 -13.92 -0.86 17.04
C LYS A 118 -13.46 -1.03 15.60
N ALA A 119 -12.35 -0.38 15.26
CA ALA A 119 -11.62 -0.62 14.02
C ALA A 119 -10.25 -1.22 14.35
N TRP A 120 -9.75 -2.07 13.48
CA TRP A 120 -8.42 -2.66 13.65
C TRP A 120 -7.73 -2.93 12.31
N PHE A 121 -6.42 -3.04 12.37
CA PHE A 121 -5.61 -3.59 11.29
C PHE A 121 -4.52 -4.47 11.88
N ILE A 122 -3.85 -5.23 11.03
CA ILE A 122 -2.69 -6.06 11.42
C ILE A 122 -1.48 -5.53 10.67
N PHE A 123 -0.41 -5.25 11.39
CA PHE A 123 0.88 -4.85 10.84
C PHE A 123 1.96 -5.73 11.47
N GLN A 124 2.76 -6.40 10.64
CA GLN A 124 3.81 -7.33 11.10
C GLN A 124 3.31 -8.37 12.12
N LYS A 125 2.13 -8.95 11.85
CA LYS A 125 1.43 -9.92 12.72
C LYS A 125 1.01 -9.37 14.11
N ILE A 126 1.16 -8.08 14.37
CA ILE A 126 0.65 -7.40 15.55
C ILE A 126 -0.67 -6.71 15.21
N LYS A 127 -1.67 -6.89 16.06
CA LYS A 127 -2.98 -6.27 15.89
C LYS A 127 -3.01 -4.91 16.57
N TYR A 128 -3.48 -3.91 15.84
CA TYR A 128 -3.68 -2.55 16.34
C TYR A 128 -5.17 -2.24 16.32
N MET A 129 -5.71 -1.76 17.44
CA MET A 129 -7.13 -1.50 17.64
C MET A 129 -7.37 -0.03 17.98
N CYS A 130 -8.55 0.45 17.61
CA CYS A 130 -9.03 1.79 17.89
C CYS A 130 -10.51 1.72 18.26
N ASP A 131 -10.90 2.33 19.37
CA ASP A 131 -12.31 2.50 19.74
C ASP A 131 -12.90 3.70 18.97
N LEU A 132 -13.99 3.47 18.25
CA LEU A 132 -14.62 4.48 17.38
C LEU A 132 -15.32 5.58 18.20
N SER A 133 -15.82 5.24 19.39
CA SER A 133 -16.59 6.13 20.27
C SER A 133 -15.75 7.23 20.92
N GLU A 134 -14.48 6.94 21.21
CA GLU A 134 -13.63 7.81 22.04
C GLU A 134 -12.63 8.64 21.22
N LYS A 135 -12.70 8.60 19.89
CA LYS A 135 -11.73 9.25 18.97
C LYS A 135 -10.26 8.97 19.37
N LYS A 136 -9.99 7.74 19.82
CA LYS A 136 -8.64 7.30 20.18
C LYS A 136 -7.82 7.05 18.91
N GLN A 137 -6.50 7.06 19.06
CA GLN A 137 -5.59 6.63 18.00
C GLN A 137 -5.50 5.10 18.02
N PHE A 138 -5.05 4.52 16.91
CA PHE A 138 -4.72 3.09 16.88
C PHE A 138 -3.57 2.81 17.85
N ALA A 139 -3.77 1.83 18.73
CA ALA A 139 -2.77 1.33 19.67
C ALA A 139 -2.64 -0.18 19.52
N ALA A 140 -1.47 -0.72 19.86
CA ALA A 140 -1.29 -2.17 19.95
C ALA A 140 -2.27 -2.75 20.97
N VAL A 141 -2.73 -3.98 20.75
CA VAL A 141 -3.57 -4.67 21.73
C VAL A 141 -2.74 -4.91 23.00
N ASP A 142 -3.17 -4.32 24.10
CA ASP A 142 -2.57 -4.54 25.41
C ASP A 142 -3.00 -5.89 26.00
N PHE A 143 -2.07 -6.56 26.66
CA PHE A 143 -2.32 -7.80 27.38
C PHE A 143 -2.29 -7.52 28.89
N PRO A 144 -3.25 -8.07 29.67
CA PRO A 144 -3.32 -7.83 31.11
C PRO A 144 -2.24 -8.66 31.84
N VAL A 145 -0.99 -8.19 31.80
CA VAL A 145 0.18 -8.80 32.45
C VAL A 145 0.64 -8.06 33.71
N ALA A 146 0.11 -6.86 33.94
CA ALA A 146 0.49 -5.97 35.04
C ALA A 146 -0.65 -5.74 36.03
N GLU A 147 -1.66 -6.62 36.06
CA GLU A 147 -2.76 -6.51 37.01
C GLU A 147 -2.29 -6.84 38.44
N PRO A 148 -2.99 -6.35 39.48
CA PRO A 148 -2.69 -6.73 40.86
C PRO A 148 -2.78 -8.24 41.08
N PHE A 149 -1.92 -8.79 41.93
CA PHE A 149 -1.90 -10.23 42.25
C PHE A 149 -3.27 -10.77 42.68
N SER A 150 -4.07 -9.96 43.39
CA SER A 150 -5.42 -10.33 43.81
C SER A 150 -6.33 -10.70 42.63
N VAL A 151 -6.20 -10.00 41.49
CA VAL A 151 -6.99 -10.26 40.28
C VAL A 151 -6.65 -11.65 39.75
N TYR A 152 -5.37 -11.95 39.58
CA TYR A 152 -4.92 -13.27 39.12
C TYR A 152 -5.32 -14.39 40.07
N ASN A 153 -5.15 -14.20 41.39
CA ASN A 153 -5.51 -15.20 42.40
C ASN A 153 -7.03 -15.48 42.44
N SER A 154 -7.85 -14.49 42.12
CA SER A 154 -9.32 -14.62 42.10
C SER A 154 -9.89 -15.13 40.77
N SER A 155 -9.06 -15.28 39.73
CA SER A 155 -9.50 -15.66 38.39
C SER A 155 -10.02 -17.11 38.38
N LYS A 156 -11.23 -17.30 37.81
CA LYS A 156 -11.91 -18.61 37.71
C LYS A 156 -11.97 -19.15 36.27
N GLY A 157 -11.32 -18.47 35.33
CA GLY A 157 -11.50 -18.70 33.90
C GLY A 157 -12.54 -17.76 33.29
N LEU A 158 -12.60 -17.76 31.95
CA LEU A 158 -13.52 -16.94 31.17
C LEU A 158 -14.82 -17.69 30.90
N GLU A 159 -15.95 -17.00 30.96
CA GLU A 159 -17.23 -17.54 30.50
C GLU A 159 -17.31 -17.56 28.96
N ASP A 160 -18.22 -18.35 28.38
CA ASP A 160 -18.32 -18.52 26.93
C ASP A 160 -18.44 -17.19 26.15
N MET A 161 -19.23 -16.23 26.64
CA MET A 161 -19.34 -14.91 26.02
C MET A 161 -18.05 -14.10 26.12
N GLU A 162 -17.32 -14.25 27.22
CA GLU A 162 -16.03 -13.58 27.43
C GLU A 162 -14.94 -14.19 26.55
N VAL A 163 -14.98 -15.51 26.32
CA VAL A 163 -14.11 -16.21 25.38
C VAL A 163 -14.31 -15.66 23.96
N VAL A 164 -15.56 -15.46 23.52
CA VAL A 164 -15.83 -14.87 22.20
C VAL A 164 -15.26 -13.46 22.09
N LYS A 165 -15.45 -12.62 23.12
CA LYS A 165 -14.88 -11.26 23.16
C LYS A 165 -13.35 -11.28 23.16
N ALA A 166 -12.75 -12.15 23.97
CA ALA A 166 -11.30 -12.31 24.05
C ALA A 166 -10.74 -12.79 22.70
N LYS A 167 -11.40 -13.72 22.03
CA LYS A 167 -11.01 -14.20 20.69
C LYS A 167 -11.13 -13.10 19.63
N MET A 168 -12.15 -12.23 19.72
CA MET A 168 -12.25 -11.06 18.84
C MET A 168 -11.14 -10.04 19.08
N ILE A 169 -10.58 -9.95 20.30
CA ILE A 169 -9.49 -9.02 20.63
C ILE A 169 -8.14 -9.65 20.28
N TYR A 170 -7.83 -10.81 20.84
CA TYR A 170 -6.50 -11.44 20.79
C TYR A 170 -6.27 -12.40 19.62
N ASN A 171 -7.32 -12.75 18.86
CA ASN A 171 -7.33 -13.83 17.87
C ASN A 171 -6.98 -15.20 18.48
N ASP A 172 -6.84 -16.22 17.62
CA ASP A 172 -6.43 -17.56 18.01
C ASP A 172 -4.92 -17.64 18.28
N ASN A 173 -4.53 -18.43 19.29
CA ASN A 173 -3.13 -18.74 19.56
C ASN A 173 -2.62 -19.79 18.57
N ALA A 174 -2.33 -19.35 17.34
CA ALA A 174 -1.80 -20.19 16.28
C ALA A 174 -0.61 -19.50 15.61
N LEU A 175 0.52 -20.22 15.51
CA LEU A 175 1.68 -19.78 14.75
C LEU A 175 1.48 -20.18 13.28
N GLN A 176 1.06 -19.21 12.46
CA GLN A 176 0.92 -19.40 11.02
C GLN A 176 2.09 -18.74 10.28
N MET A 177 2.93 -19.56 9.65
CA MET A 177 3.94 -19.11 8.71
C MET A 177 3.40 -19.21 7.28
N ASP A 178 3.25 -18.06 6.64
CA ASP A 178 2.81 -17.99 5.24
C ASP A 178 4.05 -18.01 4.35
N ILE A 179 4.20 -19.06 3.53
CA ILE A 179 5.28 -19.15 2.56
C ILE A 179 4.84 -18.37 1.30
N PRO A 180 5.60 -17.36 0.85
CA PRO A 180 5.24 -16.60 -0.33
C PRO A 180 5.26 -17.50 -1.57
N PRO A 181 4.27 -17.41 -2.47
CA PRO A 181 4.26 -18.16 -3.70
C PRO A 181 5.40 -17.72 -4.63
N PHE A 182 5.86 -18.64 -5.48
CA PHE A 182 6.95 -18.37 -6.43
C PHE A 182 6.73 -17.10 -7.28
N LEU A 183 5.50 -16.87 -7.74
CA LEU A 183 5.19 -15.73 -8.61
C LEU A 183 5.44 -14.38 -7.91
N GLU A 184 5.15 -14.28 -6.62
CA GLU A 184 5.39 -13.06 -5.84
C GLU A 184 6.89 -12.77 -5.73
N LEU A 185 7.68 -13.81 -5.39
CA LEU A 185 9.14 -13.73 -5.34
C LEU A 185 9.75 -13.40 -6.71
N PHE A 186 9.19 -13.96 -7.79
CA PHE A 186 9.65 -13.67 -9.14
C PHE A 186 9.38 -12.22 -9.52
N ILE A 187 8.18 -11.69 -9.25
CA ILE A 187 7.83 -10.30 -9.54
C ILE A 187 8.73 -9.35 -8.75
N GLU A 188 8.98 -9.62 -7.47
CA GLU A 188 9.89 -8.81 -6.65
C GLU A 188 11.29 -8.69 -7.29
N ARG A 189 11.81 -9.79 -7.84
CA ARG A 189 13.12 -9.79 -8.53
C ARG A 189 13.07 -9.16 -9.91
N ALA A 190 12.03 -9.45 -10.70
CA ALA A 190 11.87 -8.93 -12.06
C ALA A 190 11.59 -7.43 -12.09
N THR A 191 11.00 -6.87 -11.04
CA THR A 191 10.75 -5.44 -10.91
C THR A 191 11.92 -4.69 -10.26
N ALA A 192 13.01 -5.38 -9.89
CA ALA A 192 14.19 -4.71 -9.39
C ALA A 192 14.69 -3.68 -10.43
N PRO A 193 15.01 -2.44 -10.02
CA PRO A 193 15.38 -1.37 -10.96
C PRO A 193 16.51 -1.76 -11.92
N PHE A 194 17.49 -2.52 -11.42
CA PHE A 194 18.60 -3.03 -12.22
C PHE A 194 18.13 -4.00 -13.32
N PHE A 195 17.26 -4.96 -13.00
CA PHE A 195 16.74 -5.93 -13.97
C PHE A 195 15.91 -5.22 -15.05
N VAL A 196 15.04 -4.29 -14.64
CA VAL A 196 14.23 -3.50 -15.58
C VAL A 196 15.12 -2.71 -16.55
N PHE A 197 16.20 -2.10 -16.05
CA PHE A 197 17.16 -1.38 -16.89
C PHE A 197 17.91 -2.31 -17.85
N GLN A 198 18.29 -3.52 -17.42
CA GLN A 198 18.94 -4.50 -18.28
C GLN A 198 18.04 -4.91 -19.45
N VAL A 199 16.78 -5.26 -19.17
CA VAL A 199 15.81 -5.63 -20.22
C VAL A 199 15.58 -4.47 -21.18
N PHE A 200 15.51 -3.24 -20.66
CA PHE A 200 15.41 -2.04 -21.49
C PHE A 200 16.61 -1.86 -22.42
N CYS A 201 17.84 -2.02 -21.91
CA CYS A 201 19.06 -1.90 -22.72
C CYS A 201 19.16 -2.98 -23.79
N VAL A 202 18.83 -4.24 -23.45
CA VAL A 202 18.78 -5.33 -24.42
C VAL A 202 17.71 -5.04 -25.49
N GLY A 203 16.55 -4.53 -25.09
CA GLY A 203 15.50 -4.11 -26.02
C GLY A 203 15.96 -3.02 -26.99
N LEU A 204 16.68 -2.00 -26.50
CA LEU A 204 17.27 -0.97 -27.36
C LEU A 204 18.31 -1.55 -28.32
N TRP A 205 19.16 -2.47 -27.85
CA TRP A 205 20.14 -3.13 -28.71
C TRP A 205 19.47 -3.99 -29.79
N CYS A 206 18.39 -4.70 -29.47
CA CYS A 206 17.61 -5.43 -30.45
C CYS A 206 16.97 -4.52 -31.51
N LEU A 207 16.58 -3.30 -31.14
CA LEU A 207 16.05 -2.30 -32.09
C LEU A 207 17.15 -1.69 -32.97
N ASP A 208 18.40 -1.70 -32.53
CA ASP A 208 19.55 -1.13 -33.26
C ASP A 208 20.19 -2.15 -34.24
N GLU A 209 20.31 -3.43 -33.85
CA GLU A 209 20.99 -4.45 -34.68
C GLU A 209 20.07 -5.38 -35.50
N TYR A 210 18.79 -5.53 -35.13
CA TYR A 210 17.89 -6.52 -35.76
C TYR A 210 16.71 -5.92 -36.56
N TRP A 211 16.71 -4.60 -36.79
CA TRP A 211 15.80 -3.91 -37.71
C TRP A 211 16.64 -3.07 -38.68
#